data_AF-A0ABC8TWM2-F1
#
_entry.id   AF-A0ABC8TWM2-F1
#
_cell.length_a   1.000
_cell.length_b   1.000
_cell.length_c   1.000
_cell.angle_alpha   90.00
_cell.angle_beta   90.00
_cell.angle_gamma   90.00
#
_symmetry.space_group_name_H-M   'P 1'
#
loop_
_entity.id
_entity.type
_entity.pdbx_description
1 polymer ?
#
loop_
_entity_poly.entity_id
_entity_poly.type
_entity_poly.pdbx_seq_one_letter_code
_entity_poly.pdbx_strand_id
1 'polypeptide(L)'
;MEHLDMDTLRSHPAENKVMKRASLVGVSTTTLFYVLCGCVGYAAFGNHAPGNFLTGFGFYDPFWLIDAANIFIAIHLIGAYQVFCQPIFQFVETRCSKQWPENKFITNEYAVNVPIIGTYYINFFRLVWRTSYVIVTAVVAMIFPFFNDFLGLIGAASFFPLTVYFPIEMYIAQSKIPKFSFTWVWLKILSWACLVVSLVAAAGSIQGLAQDVKTYKPFKTQ
;
A
#
# COMPACT_ATOMS: atom_id res chain seq x y z
N MET A 1 8.20 -31.40 7.26
CA MET A 1 7.73 -30.18 6.56
C MET A 1 6.90 -29.42 7.57
N GLU A 2 7.56 -28.81 8.54
CA GLU A 2 6.92 -28.20 9.72
C GLU A 2 7.84 -27.10 10.23
N HIS A 3 7.93 -26.02 9.47
CA HIS A 3 8.61 -24.81 9.91
C HIS A 3 7.99 -23.62 9.17
N LEU A 4 7.58 -22.62 9.96
CA LEU A 4 7.22 -21.24 9.61
C LEU A 4 5.73 -20.90 9.42
N ASP A 5 4.91 -21.17 10.43
CA ASP A 5 3.93 -20.18 10.86
C ASP A 5 4.37 -19.69 12.25
N MET A 6 5.43 -18.87 12.30
CA MET A 6 5.83 -18.24 13.54
C MET A 6 4.83 -17.13 13.84
N ASP A 7 3.89 -17.40 14.72
CA ASP A 7 2.98 -16.37 15.19
C ASP A 7 3.76 -15.26 15.88
N THR A 8 3.65 -14.04 15.35
CA THR A 8 4.30 -12.86 15.91
C THR A 8 3.67 -12.41 17.24
N LEU A 9 2.50 -12.93 17.60
CA LEU A 9 1.85 -12.64 18.86
C LEU A 9 2.34 -13.59 19.97
N ARG A 10 2.53 -13.04 21.18
CA ARG A 10 2.84 -13.86 22.36
C ARG A 10 1.62 -14.72 22.70
N SER A 11 1.86 -15.98 23.07
CA SER A 11 0.84 -16.98 23.43
C SER A 11 -0.08 -16.57 24.59
N HIS A 12 0.33 -15.60 25.41
CA HIS A 12 -0.49 -15.00 26.48
C HIS A 12 -0.38 -13.47 26.45
N PRO A 13 -1.51 -12.73 26.56
CA PRO A 13 -2.92 -13.15 26.56
C PRO A 13 -3.44 -13.51 25.16
N ALA A 14 -4.66 -14.09 25.08
CA ALA A 14 -5.25 -14.58 23.84
C ALA A 14 -5.16 -13.58 22.67
N GLU A 15 -4.69 -14.06 21.51
CA GLU A 15 -4.44 -13.27 20.29
C GLU A 15 -5.65 -12.44 19.88
N ASN A 16 -6.86 -13.00 19.94
CA ASN A 16 -8.08 -12.28 19.60
C ASN A 16 -8.31 -11.03 20.47
N LYS A 17 -7.87 -11.04 21.74
CA LYS A 17 -8.02 -9.93 22.68
C LYS A 17 -6.96 -8.87 22.43
N VAL A 18 -5.71 -9.30 22.20
CA VAL A 18 -4.60 -8.40 21.85
C VAL A 18 -4.86 -7.74 20.50
N MET A 19 -5.18 -8.51 19.48
CA MET A 19 -5.48 -8.04 18.13
C MET A 19 -6.68 -7.10 18.13
N LYS A 20 -7.80 -7.44 18.79
CA LYS A 20 -8.96 -6.53 18.88
C LYS A 20 -8.58 -5.19 19.51
N ARG A 21 -7.80 -5.19 20.58
CA ARG A 21 -7.35 -3.96 21.24
C ARG A 21 -6.41 -3.16 20.34
N ALA A 22 -5.43 -3.83 19.73
CA ALA A 22 -4.48 -3.20 18.81
C ALA A 22 -5.19 -2.61 17.59
N SER A 23 -6.08 -3.37 16.95
CA SER A 23 -6.90 -2.90 15.83
C SER A 23 -7.81 -1.76 16.24
N LEU A 24 -8.47 -1.82 17.40
CA LEU A 24 -9.32 -0.72 17.87
C LEU A 24 -8.52 0.57 18.06
N VAL A 25 -7.37 0.50 18.72
CA VAL A 25 -6.50 1.66 18.94
C VAL A 25 -5.96 2.19 17.61
N GLY A 26 -5.46 1.31 16.74
CA GLY A 26 -4.94 1.68 15.43
C GLY A 26 -6.00 2.35 14.56
N VAL A 27 -7.14 1.68 14.34
CA VAL A 27 -8.23 2.18 13.49
C VAL A 27 -8.81 3.47 14.05
N SER A 28 -9.04 3.58 15.36
CA SER A 28 -9.57 4.81 15.96
C SER A 28 -8.60 5.98 15.82
N THR A 29 -7.31 5.73 16.03
CA THR A 29 -6.26 6.75 15.90
C THR A 29 -6.15 7.21 14.45
N THR A 30 -6.04 6.30 13.49
CA THR A 30 -5.99 6.65 12.06
C THR A 30 -7.26 7.38 11.60
N THR A 31 -8.44 6.94 12.05
CA THR A 31 -9.71 7.61 11.72
C THR A 31 -9.73 9.03 12.25
N LEU A 32 -9.31 9.24 13.50
CA LEU A 32 -9.22 10.57 14.09
C LEU A 32 -8.28 11.47 13.27
N PHE A 33 -7.08 10.99 12.93
CA PHE A 33 -6.14 11.76 12.12
C PHE A 33 -6.71 12.10 10.74
N TYR A 34 -7.33 11.16 10.04
CA TYR A 34 -7.91 11.42 8.72
C TYR A 34 -9.07 12.41 8.77
N VAL A 35 -9.96 12.28 9.75
CA VAL A 35 -11.07 13.25 9.93
C VAL A 35 -10.53 14.63 10.29
N LEU A 36 -9.54 14.72 11.18
CA LEU A 36 -8.91 16.00 11.53
C LEU A 36 -8.24 16.65 10.32
N CYS A 37 -7.42 15.91 9.57
CA CYS A 37 -6.77 16.42 8.36
C CYS A 37 -7.79 16.85 7.30
N GLY A 38 -8.87 16.08 7.11
CA GLY A 38 -9.94 16.43 6.17
C GLY A 38 -10.71 17.69 6.60
N CYS A 39 -11.15 17.77 7.85
CA CYS A 39 -11.90 18.91 8.37
C CYS A 39 -11.05 20.18 8.41
N VAL A 40 -9.81 20.12 8.93
CA VAL A 40 -8.92 21.28 8.99
C VAL A 40 -8.47 21.70 7.60
N GLY A 41 -8.14 20.75 6.72
CA GLY A 41 -7.77 21.02 5.34
C GLY A 41 -8.91 21.71 4.58
N TYR A 42 -10.14 21.22 4.71
CA TYR A 42 -11.31 21.86 4.12
C TYR A 42 -11.61 23.23 4.74
N ALA A 43 -11.44 23.39 6.05
CA ALA A 43 -11.61 24.70 6.70
C ALA A 43 -10.57 25.74 6.22
N ALA A 44 -9.35 25.30 5.88
CA ALA A 44 -8.28 26.17 5.40
C ALA A 44 -8.39 26.51 3.91
N PHE A 45 -8.74 25.54 3.05
CA PHE A 45 -8.70 25.70 1.59
C PHE A 45 -10.09 25.73 0.91
N GLY A 46 -11.14 25.34 1.62
CA GLY A 46 -12.50 25.22 1.08
C GLY A 46 -12.56 24.29 -0.14
N ASN A 47 -13.35 24.69 -1.14
CA ASN A 47 -13.50 23.95 -2.40
C ASN A 47 -12.24 23.95 -3.29
N HIS A 48 -11.20 24.70 -2.92
CA HIS A 48 -9.93 24.75 -3.64
C HIS A 48 -8.85 23.86 -3.02
N ALA A 49 -9.22 22.98 -2.09
CA ALA A 49 -8.30 22.04 -1.45
C ALA A 49 -7.58 21.16 -2.51
N PRO A 50 -6.25 21.23 -2.62
CA PRO A 50 -5.50 20.41 -3.56
C PRO A 50 -5.39 18.97 -3.06
N GLY A 51 -5.30 18.00 -3.99
CA GLY A 51 -5.12 16.59 -3.64
C GLY A 51 -3.84 16.30 -2.86
N ASN A 52 -2.79 17.12 -3.03
CA ASN A 52 -1.65 17.17 -2.13
C ASN A 52 -1.64 18.52 -1.40
N PHE A 53 -1.85 18.53 -0.09
CA PHE A 53 -1.85 19.78 0.68
C PHE A 53 -0.53 20.54 0.59
N LEU A 54 0.60 19.85 0.45
CA LEU A 54 1.91 20.50 0.35
C LEU A 54 2.08 21.30 -0.94
N THR A 55 1.34 20.97 -2.01
CA THR A 55 1.35 21.78 -3.23
C THR A 55 0.46 23.03 -3.11
N GLY A 56 -0.49 23.04 -2.17
CA GLY A 56 -1.37 24.18 -1.89
C GLY A 56 -0.72 25.31 -1.10
N PHE A 57 0.32 25.00 -0.33
CA PHE A 57 1.02 25.96 0.53
C PHE A 57 2.22 26.65 -0.15
N GLY A 58 2.48 26.40 -1.44
CA GLY A 58 3.64 26.92 -2.17
C GLY A 58 3.80 28.46 -2.21
N PHE A 59 2.84 29.21 -1.65
CA PHE A 59 2.83 30.67 -1.60
C PHE A 59 2.72 31.27 -0.19
N TYR A 60 2.67 30.46 0.88
CA TYR A 60 2.55 30.95 2.26
C TYR A 60 3.80 30.63 3.09
N ASP A 61 4.49 31.69 3.55
CA ASP A 61 5.58 31.60 4.53
C ASP A 61 5.15 30.81 5.78
N PRO A 62 5.98 29.91 6.34
CA PRO A 62 7.40 29.70 6.08
C PRO A 62 7.76 28.43 5.27
N PHE A 63 8.68 28.60 4.30
CA PHE A 63 9.19 27.52 3.44
C PHE A 63 9.84 26.34 4.20
N TRP A 64 10.47 26.59 5.36
CA TRP A 64 11.13 25.52 6.13
C TRP A 64 10.16 24.42 6.54
N LEU A 65 8.88 24.75 6.79
CA LEU A 65 7.90 23.81 7.31
C LEU A 65 7.48 22.83 6.21
N ILE A 66 7.36 23.32 4.98
CA ILE A 66 7.09 22.52 3.79
C ILE A 66 8.29 21.61 3.50
N ASP A 67 9.51 22.13 3.59
CA ASP A 67 10.73 21.32 3.39
C ASP A 67 10.86 20.23 4.45
N ALA A 68 10.62 20.56 5.72
CA ALA A 68 10.62 19.58 6.81
C ALA A 68 9.54 18.50 6.61
N ALA A 69 8.34 18.88 6.19
CA ALA A 69 7.27 17.94 5.87
C ALA A 69 7.66 17.01 4.71
N ASN A 70 8.26 17.55 3.65
CA ASN A 70 8.77 16.75 2.52
C ASN A 70 9.87 15.77 2.96
N ILE A 71 10.78 16.18 3.86
CA ILE A 71 11.80 15.28 4.43
C ILE A 71 11.16 14.14 5.20
N PHE A 72 10.16 14.41 6.05
CA PHE A 72 9.46 13.36 6.79
C PHE A 72 8.71 12.39 5.88
N ILE A 73 8.04 12.91 4.84
CA ILE A 73 7.40 12.07 3.81
C ILE A 73 8.45 11.20 3.12
N ALA A 74 9.60 11.75 2.73
CA ALA A 74 10.66 10.99 2.10
C ALA A 74 11.18 9.86 3.00
N ILE A 75 11.49 10.16 4.27
CA ILE A 75 11.94 9.14 5.25
C ILE A 75 10.88 8.04 5.41
N HIS A 76 9.62 8.42 5.58
CA HIS A 76 8.51 7.48 5.71
C HIS A 76 8.35 6.59 4.47
N LEU A 77 8.34 7.18 3.27
CA LEU A 77 8.18 6.46 2.01
C LEU A 77 9.34 5.53 1.69
N ILE A 78 10.58 5.91 2.04
CA ILE A 78 11.74 5.02 1.92
C ILE A 78 11.53 3.77 2.79
N GLY A 79 11.14 3.95 4.06
CA GLY A 79 10.84 2.84 4.96
C GLY A 79 9.70 1.95 4.46
N ALA A 80 8.61 2.56 4.02
CA ALA A 80 7.47 1.85 3.45
C ALA A 80 7.87 1.04 2.21
N TYR A 81 8.58 1.65 1.26
CA TYR A 81 9.05 0.98 0.04
C TYR A 81 9.90 -0.25 0.37
N GLN A 82 10.83 -0.13 1.34
CA GLN A 82 11.65 -1.25 1.78
C GLN A 82 10.79 -2.41 2.29
N VAL A 83 9.81 -2.15 3.16
CA VAL A 83 8.93 -3.18 3.72
C VAL A 83 8.04 -3.80 2.63
N PHE A 84 7.46 -2.99 1.74
CA PHE A 84 6.57 -3.48 0.68
C PHE A 84 7.28 -4.30 -0.39
N CYS A 85 8.55 -4.03 -0.67
CA CYS A 85 9.30 -4.79 -1.67
C CYS A 85 9.76 -6.17 -1.17
N GLN A 86 9.95 -6.37 0.15
CA GLN A 86 10.47 -7.64 0.68
C GLN A 86 9.63 -8.87 0.27
N PRO A 87 8.29 -8.88 0.39
CA PRO A 87 7.50 -10.05 0.01
C PRO A 87 7.59 -10.36 -1.48
N ILE A 88 7.65 -9.33 -2.33
CA ILE A 88 7.79 -9.48 -3.80
C ILE A 88 9.14 -10.09 -4.13
N PHE A 89 10.22 -9.56 -3.54
CA PHE A 89 11.56 -10.10 -3.71
C PHE A 89 11.63 -11.54 -3.24
N GLN A 90 11.15 -11.84 -2.04
CA GLN A 90 11.15 -13.18 -1.48
C GLN A 90 10.35 -14.17 -2.34
N PHE A 91 9.17 -13.76 -2.82
CA PHE A 91 8.33 -14.61 -3.66
C PHE A 91 9.03 -14.98 -4.98
N VAL A 92 9.58 -13.99 -5.69
CA VAL A 92 10.26 -14.23 -6.98
C VAL A 92 11.55 -15.01 -6.78
N GLU A 93 12.38 -14.63 -5.80
CA GLU A 93 13.63 -15.33 -5.49
C GLU A 93 13.39 -16.79 -5.11
N THR A 94 12.41 -17.06 -4.25
CA THR A 94 12.08 -18.43 -3.84
C THR A 94 11.53 -19.24 -5.00
N ARG A 95 10.67 -18.65 -5.84
CA ARG A 95 10.07 -19.33 -6.99
C ARG A 95 11.11 -19.66 -8.05
N CYS A 96 12.00 -18.72 -8.37
CA CYS A 96 13.09 -18.93 -9.32
C CYS A 96 14.09 -19.98 -8.81
N SER A 97 14.45 -19.93 -7.52
CA SER A 97 15.35 -20.92 -6.92
C SER A 97 14.77 -22.34 -6.94
N LYS A 98 13.48 -22.50 -6.64
CA LYS A 98 12.80 -23.80 -6.72
C LYS A 98 12.65 -24.33 -8.15
N GLN A 99 12.42 -23.44 -9.12
CA GLN A 99 12.16 -23.83 -10.51
C GLN A 99 13.45 -24.16 -11.28
N TRP A 100 14.57 -23.51 -10.94
CA TRP A 100 15.86 -23.70 -11.63
C TRP A 100 17.01 -23.94 -10.63
N PRO A 101 16.99 -25.06 -9.89
CA PRO A 101 18.02 -25.35 -8.89
C PRO A 101 19.41 -25.53 -9.50
N GLU A 102 19.49 -26.05 -10.73
CA GLU A 102 20.75 -26.30 -11.46
C GLU A 102 21.38 -25.02 -12.02
N ASN A 103 20.67 -23.89 -12.04
CA ASN A 103 21.19 -22.66 -12.61
C ASN A 103 22.10 -21.93 -11.61
N LYS A 104 23.40 -22.08 -11.82
CA LYS A 104 24.49 -21.41 -11.08
C LYS A 104 24.32 -19.89 -10.93
N PHE A 105 23.62 -19.19 -11.83
CA PHE A 105 23.35 -17.75 -11.68
C PHE A 105 22.33 -17.45 -10.57
N ILE A 106 21.36 -18.35 -10.38
CA ILE A 106 20.24 -18.21 -9.43
C ILE A 106 20.61 -18.77 -8.06
N THR A 107 21.36 -19.89 -8.02
CA THR A 107 21.64 -20.61 -6.76
C THR A 107 23.02 -20.33 -6.15
N ASN A 108 24.01 -19.80 -6.91
CA ASN A 108 25.31 -19.51 -6.31
C ASN A 108 25.25 -18.29 -5.39
N GLU A 109 25.81 -18.46 -4.20
CA GLU A 109 26.10 -17.40 -3.24
C GLU A 109 27.61 -17.18 -3.20
N TYR A 110 28.05 -16.00 -3.63
CA TYR A 110 29.46 -15.62 -3.64
C TYR A 110 29.79 -14.91 -2.34
N ALA A 111 30.65 -15.51 -1.52
CA ALA A 111 31.13 -14.89 -0.30
C ALA A 111 32.15 -13.79 -0.64
N VAL A 112 31.75 -12.53 -0.46
CA VAL A 112 32.64 -11.37 -0.58
C VAL A 112 33.02 -10.95 0.83
N ASN A 113 34.32 -11.03 1.14
CA ASN A 113 34.83 -10.56 2.42
C ASN A 113 35.02 -9.03 2.33
N VAL A 114 34.16 -8.29 2.99
CA VAL A 114 34.24 -6.83 3.02
C VAL A 114 35.08 -6.44 4.23
N PRO A 115 36.24 -5.76 4.03
CA PRO A 115 37.02 -5.27 5.15
C PRO A 115 36.12 -4.38 6.01
N ILE A 116 35.98 -4.70 7.31
CA ILE A 116 35.17 -4.02 8.36
C ILE A 116 33.80 -4.63 8.67
N ILE A 117 33.08 -5.23 7.70
CA ILE A 117 31.66 -5.67 7.89
C ILE A 117 31.51 -7.20 7.98
N GLY A 118 32.52 -7.95 7.53
CA GLY A 118 32.53 -9.42 7.53
C GLY A 118 32.21 -10.02 6.16
N THR A 119 31.97 -11.34 6.14
CA THR A 119 31.66 -12.09 4.92
C THR A 119 30.21 -11.86 4.50
N TYR A 120 30.02 -11.21 3.35
CA TYR A 120 28.70 -10.94 2.78
C TYR A 120 28.43 -11.89 1.60
N TYR A 121 27.32 -12.60 1.64
CA TYR A 121 26.92 -13.53 0.57
C TYR A 121 26.14 -12.77 -0.51
N ILE A 122 26.77 -12.53 -1.66
CA ILE A 122 26.13 -11.88 -2.82
C ILE A 122 25.63 -12.95 -3.77
N ASN A 123 24.36 -12.85 -4.15
CA ASN A 123 23.78 -13.64 -5.22
C ASN A 123 23.50 -12.71 -6.41
N PHE A 124 24.12 -12.98 -7.56
CA PHE A 124 24.04 -12.11 -8.74
C PHE A 124 22.61 -11.98 -9.27
N PHE A 125 21.83 -13.05 -9.26
CA PHE A 125 20.42 -12.99 -9.61
C PHE A 125 19.65 -12.03 -8.70
N ARG A 126 19.86 -12.13 -7.38
CA ARG A 126 19.25 -11.24 -6.38
C ARG A 126 19.58 -9.77 -6.63
N LEU A 127 20.85 -9.48 -6.94
CA LEU A 127 21.30 -8.12 -7.25
C LEU A 127 20.65 -7.59 -8.52
N VAL A 128 20.76 -8.32 -9.64
CA VAL A 128 20.20 -7.91 -10.93
C VAL A 128 18.69 -7.75 -10.84
N TRP A 129 18.00 -8.70 -10.23
CA TRP A 129 16.54 -8.65 -10.04
C TRP A 129 16.10 -7.42 -9.26
N ARG A 130 16.68 -7.19 -8.08
CA ARG A 130 16.29 -6.06 -7.22
C ARG A 130 16.62 -4.71 -7.87
N THR A 131 17.78 -4.58 -8.51
CA THR A 131 18.13 -3.35 -9.25
C THR A 131 17.18 -3.12 -10.43
N SER A 132 16.87 -4.18 -11.21
CA SER A 132 15.94 -4.06 -12.33
C SER A 132 14.54 -3.65 -11.88
N TYR A 133 14.05 -4.20 -10.75
CA TYR A 133 12.77 -3.85 -10.17
C TYR A 133 12.71 -2.37 -9.76
N VAL A 134 13.75 -1.86 -9.10
CA VAL A 134 13.83 -0.43 -8.72
C VAL A 134 13.84 0.45 -9.96
N ILE A 135 14.63 0.12 -10.98
CA ILE A 135 14.68 0.88 -12.24
C ILE A 135 13.30 0.91 -12.91
N VAL A 136 12.64 -0.25 -13.05
CA VAL A 136 11.32 -0.35 -13.69
C VAL A 136 10.29 0.47 -12.91
N THR A 137 10.24 0.32 -11.57
CA THR A 137 9.28 1.06 -10.75
C THR A 137 9.53 2.57 -10.79
N ALA A 138 10.79 3.01 -10.83
CA ALA A 138 11.14 4.42 -11.00
C ALA A 138 10.73 4.97 -12.37
N VAL A 139 10.96 4.20 -13.45
CA VAL A 139 10.55 4.59 -14.80
C VAL A 139 9.02 4.70 -14.90
N VAL A 140 8.29 3.74 -14.35
CA VAL A 140 6.82 3.79 -14.30
C VAL A 140 6.34 5.01 -13.52
N ALA A 141 6.94 5.32 -12.37
CA ALA A 141 6.61 6.50 -11.58
C ALA A 141 6.88 7.81 -12.34
N MET A 142 7.94 7.88 -13.15
CA MET A 142 8.25 9.06 -13.98
C MET A 142 7.26 9.24 -15.14
N ILE A 143 6.77 8.15 -15.73
CA ILE A 143 5.82 8.20 -16.87
C ILE A 143 4.40 8.57 -16.40
N PHE A 144 4.02 8.18 -15.18
CA PHE A 144 2.67 8.35 -14.66
C PHE A 144 2.64 9.14 -13.33
N PRO A 145 2.82 10.48 -13.37
CA PRO A 145 2.85 11.31 -12.16
C PRO A 145 1.44 11.62 -11.57
N PHE A 146 0.41 10.81 -11.85
CA PHE A 146 -0.98 11.04 -11.43
C PHE A 146 -1.32 10.28 -10.14
N PHE A 147 -0.62 10.62 -9.07
CA PHE A 147 -0.69 9.86 -7.82
C PHE A 147 -2.12 9.68 -7.28
N ASN A 148 -2.93 10.74 -7.28
CA ASN A 148 -4.28 10.71 -6.71
C ASN A 148 -5.24 9.80 -7.49
N ASP A 149 -5.22 9.84 -8.82
CA ASP A 149 -6.09 9.03 -9.65
C ASP A 149 -5.72 7.54 -9.58
N PHE A 150 -4.41 7.23 -9.59
CA PHE A 150 -3.96 5.84 -9.40
C PHE A 150 -4.32 5.32 -8.02
N LEU A 151 -4.13 6.10 -6.95
CA LEU A 151 -4.53 5.71 -5.61
C LEU A 151 -6.05 5.50 -5.50
N GLY A 152 -6.84 6.40 -6.09
CA GLY A 152 -8.30 6.27 -6.10
C GLY A 152 -8.76 5.00 -6.83
N LEU A 153 -8.16 4.70 -7.99
CA LEU A 153 -8.48 3.51 -8.77
C LEU A 153 -8.06 2.22 -8.07
N ILE A 154 -6.82 2.14 -7.59
CA ILE A 154 -6.30 0.97 -6.86
C ILE A 154 -7.09 0.77 -5.56
N GLY A 155 -7.38 1.86 -4.85
CA GLY A 155 -8.22 1.87 -3.65
C GLY A 155 -9.60 1.30 -3.94
N ALA A 156 -10.31 1.81 -4.95
CA ALA A 156 -11.63 1.32 -5.33
C ALA A 156 -11.61 -0.16 -5.77
N ALA A 157 -10.61 -0.55 -6.56
CA ALA A 157 -10.48 -1.93 -7.06
C ALA A 157 -10.18 -2.94 -5.96
N SER A 158 -9.37 -2.56 -4.96
CA SER A 158 -8.97 -3.44 -3.86
C SER A 158 -9.97 -3.43 -2.69
N PHE A 159 -10.59 -2.29 -2.39
CA PHE A 159 -11.48 -2.10 -1.25
C PHE A 159 -12.69 -3.03 -1.27
N PHE A 160 -13.43 -3.09 -2.38
CA PHE A 160 -14.62 -3.94 -2.44
C PHE A 160 -14.31 -5.43 -2.20
N PRO A 161 -13.44 -6.09 -3.01
CA PRO A 161 -13.21 -7.52 -2.83
C PRO A 161 -12.53 -7.82 -1.50
N LEU A 162 -11.46 -7.09 -1.14
CA LEU A 162 -10.60 -7.45 -0.01
C LEU A 162 -11.10 -6.96 1.35
N THR A 163 -11.68 -5.75 1.42
CA THR A 163 -12.10 -5.13 2.68
C THR A 163 -13.57 -5.40 3.00
N VAL A 164 -14.42 -5.56 1.98
CA VAL A 164 -15.86 -5.68 2.17
C VAL A 164 -16.37 -7.08 1.86
N TYR A 165 -16.29 -7.52 0.61
CA TYR A 165 -16.90 -8.75 0.15
C TYR A 165 -16.33 -9.99 0.84
N PHE A 166 -15.01 -10.22 0.76
CA PHE A 166 -14.41 -11.42 1.35
C PHE A 166 -14.64 -11.51 2.87
N PRO A 167 -14.38 -10.46 3.68
CA PRO A 167 -14.61 -10.55 5.12
C PRO A 167 -16.09 -10.78 5.49
N ILE A 168 -17.03 -10.17 4.76
CA ILE A 168 -18.47 -10.39 5.00
C ILE A 168 -18.87 -11.82 4.67
N GLU A 169 -18.47 -12.35 3.51
CA GLU A 169 -18.77 -13.75 3.16
C GLU A 169 -18.12 -14.74 4.13
N MET A 170 -16.86 -14.49 4.51
CA MET A 170 -16.16 -15.29 5.52
C MET A 170 -16.89 -15.27 6.85
N TYR A 171 -17.36 -14.12 7.30
CA TYR A 171 -18.12 -13.99 8.56
C TYR A 171 -19.45 -14.72 8.51
N ILE A 172 -20.21 -14.62 7.40
CA ILE A 172 -21.47 -15.34 7.19
C ILE A 172 -21.23 -16.86 7.20
N ALA A 173 -20.19 -17.33 6.51
CA ALA A 173 -19.86 -18.75 6.43
C ALA A 173 -19.39 -19.32 7.76
N GLN A 174 -18.49 -18.61 8.46
CA GLN A 174 -17.94 -19.04 9.76
C GLN A 174 -19.01 -19.02 10.87
N SER A 175 -19.82 -17.96 10.93
CA SER A 175 -20.86 -17.80 11.94
C SER A 175 -22.17 -18.55 11.61
N LYS A 176 -22.22 -19.23 10.46
CA LYS A 176 -23.39 -19.99 9.96
C LYS A 176 -24.69 -19.17 10.02
N ILE A 177 -24.62 -17.92 9.59
CA ILE A 177 -25.77 -17.01 9.68
C ILE A 177 -26.89 -17.52 8.76
N PRO A 178 -28.13 -17.70 9.26
CA PRO A 178 -29.23 -18.18 8.45
C PRO A 178 -29.54 -17.18 7.33
N LYS A 179 -29.72 -17.72 6.11
CA LYS A 179 -30.11 -16.93 4.93
C LYS A 179 -31.43 -16.21 5.23
N PHE A 180 -31.53 -14.96 4.80
CA PHE A 180 -32.68 -14.05 5.06
C PHE A 180 -32.91 -13.63 6.52
N SER A 181 -32.00 -13.96 7.44
CA SER A 181 -31.98 -13.31 8.75
C SER A 181 -31.73 -11.80 8.60
N PHE A 182 -32.24 -11.00 9.54
CA PHE A 182 -32.02 -9.56 9.58
C PHE A 182 -30.53 -9.20 9.45
N THR A 183 -29.65 -9.89 10.18
CA THR A 183 -28.19 -9.70 10.10
C THR A 183 -27.64 -10.04 8.72
N TRP A 184 -28.13 -11.12 8.09
CA TRP A 184 -27.68 -11.53 6.75
C TRP A 184 -28.07 -10.48 5.70
N VAL A 185 -29.33 -10.00 5.75
CA VAL A 185 -29.84 -8.98 4.83
C VAL A 185 -29.04 -7.69 4.98
N TRP A 186 -28.79 -7.24 6.22
CA TRP A 186 -28.01 -6.03 6.47
C TRP A 186 -26.58 -6.12 5.96
N LEU A 187 -25.90 -7.24 6.20
CA LEU A 187 -24.54 -7.49 5.68
C LEU A 187 -24.49 -7.47 4.15
N LYS A 188 -25.50 -8.05 3.48
CA LYS A 188 -25.59 -8.00 2.01
C LYS A 188 -25.89 -6.60 1.50
N ILE A 189 -26.78 -5.85 2.14
CA ILE A 189 -27.06 -4.44 1.79
C ILE A 189 -25.79 -3.62 1.90
N LEU A 190 -25.04 -3.75 3.01
CA LEU A 190 -23.75 -3.07 3.20
C LEU A 190 -22.76 -3.42 2.08
N SER A 191 -22.62 -4.70 1.74
CA SER A 191 -21.74 -5.15 0.67
C SER A 191 -22.11 -4.55 -0.69
N TRP A 192 -23.39 -4.57 -1.06
CA TRP A 192 -23.87 -3.97 -2.31
C TRP A 192 -23.72 -2.45 -2.33
N ALA A 193 -23.98 -1.76 -1.22
CA ALA A 193 -23.77 -0.32 -1.12
C ALA A 193 -22.29 0.04 -1.33
N CYS A 194 -21.37 -0.66 -0.65
CA CYS A 194 -19.94 -0.46 -0.84
C CYS A 194 -19.47 -0.80 -2.26
N LEU A 195 -20.08 -1.79 -2.92
CA LEU A 195 -19.80 -2.08 -4.33
C LEU A 195 -20.13 -0.86 -5.21
N VAL A 196 -21.32 -0.29 -5.05
CA VAL A 196 -21.74 0.91 -5.82
C VAL A 196 -20.78 2.07 -5.57
N VAL A 197 -20.44 2.35 -4.31
CA VAL A 197 -19.47 3.40 -3.96
C VAL A 197 -18.11 3.14 -4.63
N SER A 198 -17.64 1.90 -4.63
CA SER A 198 -16.36 1.53 -5.26
C SER A 198 -16.41 1.72 -6.77
N LEU A 199 -17.52 1.35 -7.43
CA LEU A 199 -17.69 1.54 -8.87
C LEU A 199 -17.72 3.03 -9.25
N VAL A 200 -18.41 3.86 -8.47
CA VAL A 200 -18.45 5.31 -8.66
C VAL A 200 -17.06 5.92 -8.47
N ALA A 201 -16.35 5.52 -7.41
CA ALA A 201 -14.98 5.98 -7.16
C ALA A 201 -14.03 5.58 -8.30
N ALA A 202 -14.10 4.33 -8.76
CA ALA A 202 -13.32 3.85 -9.90
C ALA A 202 -13.62 4.65 -11.18
N ALA A 203 -14.90 4.93 -11.47
CA ALA A 203 -15.29 5.74 -12.61
C ALA A 203 -14.73 7.17 -12.52
N GLY A 204 -14.77 7.80 -11.33
CA GLY A 204 -14.17 9.11 -11.07
C GLY A 204 -12.67 9.12 -11.30
N SER A 205 -11.94 8.13 -10.78
CA SER A 205 -10.49 8.01 -10.98
C SER A 205 -10.11 7.73 -12.43
N ILE A 206 -10.89 6.93 -13.17
CA ILE A 206 -10.67 6.71 -14.61
C ILE A 206 -10.88 8.01 -15.39
N GLN A 207 -11.92 8.79 -15.04
CA GLN A 207 -12.17 10.08 -15.66
C GLN A 207 -11.01 11.06 -15.40
N GLY A 208 -10.55 11.17 -14.15
CA GLY A 208 -9.40 11.99 -13.77
C GLY A 208 -8.16 11.61 -14.59
N LEU A 209 -7.83 10.32 -14.60
CA LEU A 209 -6.69 9.80 -15.36
C LEU A 209 -6.80 10.11 -16.85
N ALA A 210 -8.00 10.00 -17.44
CA ALA A 210 -8.22 10.30 -18.85
C ALA A 210 -8.08 11.80 -19.18
N GLN A 211 -8.40 12.69 -18.25
CA GLN A 211 -8.18 14.14 -18.41
C GLN A 211 -6.71 14.50 -18.26
N ASP A 212 -6.05 13.90 -17.28
CA ASP A 212 -4.64 14.12 -16.97
C ASP A 212 -3.72 13.64 -18.09
N VAL A 213 -3.95 12.43 -18.62
CA VAL A 213 -3.18 11.86 -19.74
C VAL A 213 -3.31 12.70 -21.02
N LYS A 214 -4.47 13.31 -21.29
CA LYS A 214 -4.66 14.19 -22.47
C LYS A 214 -3.82 15.48 -22.39
N THR A 215 -3.60 15.97 -21.18
CA THR A 215 -2.89 17.23 -20.92
C THR A 215 -1.39 17.00 -20.75
N TYR A 216 -1.00 15.78 -20.38
CA TYR A 216 0.38 15.42 -20.08
C TYR A 216 1.26 15.31 -21.33
N LYS A 217 2.42 15.96 -21.27
CA LYS A 217 3.51 15.80 -22.24
C LYS A 217 4.68 15.14 -21.52
N PRO A 218 5.05 13.89 -21.88
CA PRO A 218 6.15 13.20 -21.23
C PRO A 218 7.42 14.04 -21.26
N PHE A 219 8.09 14.14 -20.10
CA PHE A 219 9.41 14.76 -19.95
C PHE A 219 9.49 16.26 -20.28
N LYS A 220 8.36 16.99 -20.28
CA LYS A 220 8.37 18.46 -20.23
C LYS A 220 8.09 18.94 -18.81
N THR A 221 9.03 19.69 -18.25
CA THR A 221 8.80 20.48 -17.03
C THR A 221 7.72 21.53 -17.30
N GLN A 222 6.70 21.58 -16.43
CA GLN A 222 5.76 22.70 -16.37
C GLN A 222 6.48 23.97 -15.94
#